data_AF-A0A3D0LFB6-F1
#
_entry.id   AF-A0A3D0LFB6-F1
#
_cell.length_a   1.000
_cell.length_b   1.000
_cell.length_c   1.000
_cell.angle_alpha   90.00
_cell.angle_beta   90.00
_cell.angle_gamma   90.00
#
_symmetry.space_group_name_H-M   'P 1'
#
loop_
_entity.id
_entity.type
_entity.pdbx_description
1 polymer ?
#
loop_
_entity_poly.entity_id
_entity_poly.type
_entity_poly.pdbx_seq_one_letter_code
_entity_poly.pdbx_strand_id
1 'polypeptide(L)'
;MSVYEQIKDKFIMKHAREDWAKYRTQLSEMILDMNPESVMIVGAGRCNDIDLARLTEALDMVVLLDVDSEAMNAAVKLIPEKERAKVECVETSLTGISEEDMERLCEGLLNYARTTGRNLTYDGFRERLMAELDRLSESMIQSEEELLKSMVQSKAELMRRMNKNEEELPERFQREKVDVLVCSGVHSQLFSMLSFFIRSVISSLADIIPDAKSLEEEAGRRIHDMNNRIIPIINSVLYRNASKAVIFGNEYMPESPVEGAHQCILNVRDNYSPIERTLEWEFNREAGVKYDMLIQICKKGKLMPDSG
;
A
#
# COMPACT_ATOMS: atom_id res chain seq x y z
N MET A 1 -6.33 -20.84 -12.49
CA MET A 1 -5.68 -20.02 -11.46
C MET A 1 -4.35 -19.57 -12.02
N SER A 2 -4.17 -18.26 -12.22
CA SER A 2 -2.93 -17.67 -12.76
C SER A 2 -1.79 -17.86 -11.75
N VAL A 3 -0.53 -17.68 -12.20
CA VAL A 3 0.62 -17.73 -11.29
C VAL A 3 0.58 -16.57 -10.31
N TYR A 4 0.05 -15.43 -10.75
CA TYR A 4 -0.14 -14.25 -9.94
C TYR A 4 -1.11 -14.51 -8.76
N GLU A 5 -2.28 -15.12 -9.02
CA GLU A 5 -3.23 -15.50 -7.98
C GLU A 5 -2.60 -16.43 -6.92
N GLN A 6 -1.81 -17.42 -7.34
CA GLN A 6 -1.10 -18.33 -6.43
C GLN A 6 -0.06 -17.62 -5.56
N ILE A 7 0.54 -16.54 -6.07
CA ILE A 7 1.48 -15.71 -5.29
C ILE A 7 0.69 -14.86 -4.31
N LYS A 8 -0.39 -14.20 -4.75
CA LYS A 8 -1.27 -13.37 -3.91
C LYS A 8 -1.76 -14.15 -2.68
N ASP A 9 -2.14 -15.41 -2.84
CA ASP A 9 -2.55 -16.28 -1.73
C ASP A 9 -1.49 -16.46 -0.64
N LYS A 10 -0.19 -16.40 -0.98
CA LYS A 10 0.91 -16.52 -0.01
C LYS A 10 1.05 -15.30 0.90
N PHE A 11 0.48 -14.16 0.51
CA PHE A 11 0.51 -12.92 1.29
C PHE A 11 -0.70 -12.80 2.24
N ILE A 12 -1.64 -13.75 2.22
CA ILE A 12 -2.79 -13.75 3.12
C ILE A 12 -2.43 -14.38 4.46
N MET A 13 -2.45 -13.57 5.52
CA MET A 13 -2.26 -14.03 6.90
C MET A 13 -3.60 -14.44 7.53
N LYS A 14 -3.77 -15.74 7.82
CA LYS A 14 -5.05 -16.34 8.27
C LYS A 14 -5.51 -15.85 9.66
N HIS A 15 -4.58 -15.62 10.58
CA HIS A 15 -4.84 -15.27 11.99
C HIS A 15 -4.48 -13.81 12.31
N ALA A 16 -4.35 -12.97 11.28
CA ALA A 16 -3.93 -11.58 11.42
C ALA A 16 -4.81 -10.77 12.40
N ARG A 17 -6.12 -11.02 12.45
CA ARG A 17 -7.01 -10.27 13.34
C ARG A 17 -6.73 -10.57 14.81
N GLU A 18 -6.49 -11.83 15.14
CA GLU A 18 -6.17 -12.26 16.50
C GLU A 18 -4.75 -11.82 16.89
N ASP A 19 -3.78 -12.11 16.02
CA ASP A 19 -2.36 -11.84 16.27
C ASP A 19 -2.09 -10.33 16.40
N TRP A 20 -2.74 -9.51 15.60
CA TRP A 20 -2.46 -8.07 15.57
C TRP A 20 -3.30 -7.27 16.57
N ALA A 21 -4.02 -7.91 17.51
CA ALA A 21 -4.98 -7.24 18.39
C ALA A 21 -4.37 -6.07 19.19
N LYS A 22 -3.19 -6.27 19.78
CA LYS A 22 -2.50 -5.22 20.55
C LYS A 22 -2.09 -4.05 19.66
N TYR A 23 -1.43 -4.33 18.53
CA TYR A 23 -1.03 -3.33 17.54
C TYR A 23 -2.24 -2.53 17.06
N ARG A 24 -3.30 -3.25 16.69
CA ARG A 24 -4.56 -2.68 16.21
C ARG A 24 -5.18 -1.71 17.20
N THR A 25 -5.30 -2.10 18.46
CA THR A 25 -5.81 -1.20 19.50
C THR A 25 -4.93 0.05 19.63
N GLN A 26 -3.60 -0.13 19.72
CA GLN A 26 -2.68 1.00 19.92
C GLN A 26 -2.71 1.99 18.74
N LEU A 27 -2.66 1.50 17.51
CA LEU A 27 -2.74 2.35 16.32
C LEU A 27 -4.09 3.08 16.23
N SER A 28 -5.19 2.39 16.59
CA SER A 28 -6.54 2.98 16.55
C SER A 28 -6.71 4.08 17.59
N GLU A 29 -6.21 3.89 18.81
CA GLU A 29 -6.27 4.92 19.85
C GLU A 29 -5.38 6.13 19.48
N MET A 30 -4.22 5.92 18.82
CA MET A 30 -3.43 7.05 18.30
C MET A 30 -4.19 7.91 17.28
N ILE A 31 -5.05 7.30 16.46
CA ILE A 31 -5.94 8.03 15.55
C ILE A 31 -6.93 8.87 16.35
N LEU A 32 -7.61 8.26 17.33
CA LEU A 32 -8.65 8.88 18.13
C LEU A 32 -8.13 9.99 19.05
N ASP A 33 -6.90 9.87 19.57
CA ASP A 33 -6.24 10.90 20.40
C ASP A 33 -6.09 12.26 19.69
N MET A 34 -6.18 12.28 18.36
CA MET A 34 -6.19 13.51 17.57
C MET A 34 -7.57 14.17 17.47
N ASN A 35 -8.60 13.58 18.09
CA ASN A 35 -10.00 13.97 18.01
C ASN A 35 -10.47 14.26 16.57
N PRO A 36 -10.31 13.32 15.61
CA PRO A 36 -10.85 13.47 14.28
C PRO A 36 -12.37 13.32 14.28
N GLU A 37 -13.05 13.92 13.30
CA GLU A 37 -14.43 13.57 12.95
C GLU A 37 -14.45 12.52 11.82
N SER A 38 -13.37 12.45 11.04
CA SER A 38 -13.24 11.54 9.90
C SER A 38 -11.84 10.96 9.75
N VAL A 39 -11.75 9.73 9.23
CA VAL A 39 -10.47 9.08 8.95
C VAL A 39 -10.49 8.36 7.60
N MET A 40 -9.36 8.38 6.89
CA MET A 40 -9.14 7.56 5.71
C MET A 40 -8.00 6.59 5.98
N ILE A 41 -8.25 5.32 5.73
CA ILE A 41 -7.30 4.22 5.86
C ILE A 41 -6.87 3.82 4.46
N VAL A 42 -5.58 4.02 4.17
CA VAL A 42 -4.96 3.76 2.87
C VAL A 42 -4.28 2.39 2.91
N GLY A 43 -4.52 1.57 1.90
CA GLY A 43 -4.14 0.15 1.90
C GLY A 43 -4.94 -0.65 2.91
N ALA A 44 -6.25 -0.39 2.98
CA ALA A 44 -7.12 -0.91 4.02
C ALA A 44 -7.23 -2.44 4.01
N GLY A 45 -7.18 -3.09 2.85
CA GLY A 45 -7.39 -4.54 2.71
C GLY A 45 -8.53 -5.08 3.59
N ARG A 46 -8.23 -6.09 4.41
CA ARG A 46 -9.17 -6.65 5.41
C ARG A 46 -9.23 -5.87 6.73
N CYS A 47 -8.47 -4.78 6.85
CA CYS A 47 -8.42 -3.87 8.00
C CYS A 47 -8.18 -4.62 9.32
N ASN A 48 -7.18 -5.51 9.32
CA ASN A 48 -6.84 -6.33 10.48
C ASN A 48 -5.96 -5.58 11.50
N ASP A 49 -5.31 -4.52 11.05
CA ASP A 49 -4.36 -3.70 11.79
C ASP A 49 -5.00 -2.41 12.35
N ILE A 50 -6.27 -2.14 12.05
CA ILE A 50 -7.04 -1.00 12.57
C ILE A 50 -8.43 -1.47 13.06
N ASP A 51 -8.87 -0.96 14.21
CA ASP A 51 -10.14 -1.34 14.83
C ASP A 51 -11.29 -0.54 14.23
N LEU A 52 -11.80 -1.04 13.11
CA LEU A 52 -12.87 -0.39 12.37
C LEU A 52 -14.17 -0.21 13.20
N ALA A 53 -14.46 -1.13 14.12
CA ALA A 53 -15.65 -1.02 14.97
C ALA A 53 -15.49 0.14 15.95
N ARG A 54 -14.31 0.25 16.58
CA ARG A 54 -13.96 1.34 17.48
C ARG A 54 -13.97 2.71 16.78
N LEU A 55 -13.42 2.79 15.58
CA LEU A 55 -13.40 4.02 14.79
C LEU A 55 -14.81 4.44 14.37
N THR A 56 -15.64 3.51 13.87
CA THR A 56 -16.98 3.86 13.42
C THR A 56 -17.93 4.22 14.58
N GLU A 57 -17.70 3.72 15.79
CA GLU A 57 -18.39 4.17 17.00
C GLU A 57 -18.09 5.64 17.32
N ALA A 58 -16.82 6.05 17.19
CA ALA A 58 -16.34 7.37 17.60
C ALA A 58 -16.43 8.45 16.52
N LEU A 59 -16.43 8.08 15.24
CA LEU A 59 -16.29 8.99 14.10
C LEU A 59 -17.56 9.07 13.26
N ASP A 60 -17.73 10.18 12.53
CA ASP A 60 -18.86 10.39 11.63
C ASP A 60 -18.66 9.74 10.26
N MET A 61 -17.40 9.54 9.88
CA MET A 61 -17.01 9.02 8.56
C MET A 61 -15.69 8.26 8.61
N VAL A 62 -15.68 7.07 8.02
CA VAL A 62 -14.47 6.27 7.79
C VAL A 62 -14.38 5.92 6.32
N VAL A 63 -13.26 6.22 5.68
CA VAL A 63 -12.99 5.85 4.28
C VAL A 63 -11.95 4.75 4.26
N LEU A 64 -12.26 3.63 3.62
CA LEU A 64 -11.31 2.56 3.30
C LEU A 64 -10.88 2.74 1.85
N LEU A 65 -9.59 2.79 1.60
CA LEU A 65 -9.01 2.93 0.28
C LEU A 65 -8.07 1.76 0.03
N ASP A 66 -8.36 0.97 -1.02
CA ASP A 66 -7.54 -0.17 -1.45
C ASP A 66 -7.86 -0.52 -2.90
N VAL A 67 -7.06 -1.36 -3.54
CA VAL A 67 -7.40 -1.99 -4.82
C VAL A 67 -8.32 -3.20 -4.64
N ASP A 68 -8.28 -3.85 -3.47
CA ASP A 68 -9.05 -5.06 -3.17
C ASP A 68 -10.38 -4.73 -2.49
N SER A 69 -11.40 -4.44 -3.29
CA SER A 69 -12.73 -4.09 -2.79
C SER A 69 -13.43 -5.25 -2.09
N GLU A 70 -13.12 -6.50 -2.43
CA GLU A 70 -13.64 -7.67 -1.72
C GLU A 70 -13.12 -7.75 -0.29
N ALA A 71 -11.82 -7.51 -0.10
CA ALA A 71 -11.18 -7.47 1.22
C ALA A 71 -11.77 -6.35 2.11
N MET A 72 -11.95 -5.15 1.55
CA MET A 72 -12.57 -4.02 2.27
C MET A 72 -14.00 -4.35 2.69
N ASN A 73 -14.80 -4.91 1.77
CA ASN A 73 -16.17 -5.32 2.07
C ASN A 73 -16.24 -6.42 3.13
N ALA A 74 -15.28 -7.34 3.14
CA ALA A 74 -15.17 -8.35 4.19
C ALA A 74 -14.91 -7.71 5.58
N ALA A 75 -14.08 -6.67 5.65
CA ALA A 75 -13.84 -5.91 6.88
C ALA A 75 -15.11 -5.22 7.39
N VAL A 76 -15.86 -4.55 6.51
CA VAL A 76 -17.11 -3.85 6.85
C VAL A 76 -18.20 -4.81 7.36
N LYS A 77 -18.23 -6.05 6.89
CA LYS A 77 -19.19 -7.05 7.39
C LYS A 77 -18.97 -7.39 8.87
N LEU A 78 -17.76 -7.20 9.40
CA LEU A 78 -17.42 -7.51 10.79
C LEU A 78 -17.86 -6.45 11.80
N ILE A 79 -18.21 -5.24 11.35
CA ILE A 79 -18.68 -4.17 12.23
C ILE A 79 -20.22 -4.17 12.38
N PRO A 80 -20.78 -3.59 13.46
CA PRO A 80 -22.22 -3.54 13.69
C PRO A 80 -22.98 -2.88 12.54
N GLU A 81 -24.13 -3.43 12.16
CA GLU A 81 -24.90 -2.99 10.99
C GLU A 81 -25.23 -1.50 11.00
N LYS A 82 -25.61 -0.96 12.17
CA LYS A 82 -25.90 0.47 12.36
C LYS A 82 -24.72 1.40 12.06
N GLU A 83 -23.48 0.91 12.19
CA GLU A 83 -22.28 1.71 11.96
C GLU A 83 -21.76 1.59 10.52
N ARG A 84 -22.19 0.56 9.76
CA ARG A 84 -21.73 0.34 8.37
C ARG A 84 -22.03 1.51 7.45
N ALA A 85 -23.09 2.27 7.72
CA ALA A 85 -23.45 3.45 6.95
C ALA A 85 -22.45 4.62 7.09
N LYS A 86 -21.49 4.54 8.02
CA LYS A 86 -20.39 5.51 8.19
C LYS A 86 -19.14 5.14 7.38
N VAL A 87 -19.11 3.96 6.75
CA VAL A 87 -17.95 3.47 6.02
C VAL A 87 -18.13 3.61 4.52
N GLU A 88 -17.13 4.20 3.87
CA GLU A 88 -17.02 4.28 2.41
C GLU A 88 -15.86 3.40 1.95
N CYS A 89 -16.06 2.57 0.92
CA CYS A 89 -14.99 1.77 0.32
C CYS A 89 -14.66 2.33 -1.07
N VAL A 90 -13.47 2.89 -1.23
CA VAL A 90 -12.99 3.50 -2.48
C VAL A 90 -11.95 2.59 -3.10
N GLU A 91 -12.32 1.97 -4.22
CA GLU A 91 -11.43 1.11 -5.00
C GLU A 91 -10.49 1.95 -5.87
N THR A 92 -9.19 1.98 -5.56
CA THR A 92 -8.21 2.76 -6.33
C THR A 92 -6.78 2.26 -6.14
N SER A 93 -5.95 2.41 -7.17
CA SER A 93 -4.52 2.08 -7.13
C SER A 93 -3.69 3.29 -6.77
N LEU A 94 -2.76 3.12 -5.81
CA LEU A 94 -1.79 4.16 -5.44
C LEU A 94 -0.61 4.24 -6.41
N THR A 95 -0.31 3.14 -7.10
CA THR A 95 0.83 3.06 -8.02
C THR A 95 0.42 3.28 -9.47
N GLY A 96 -0.86 3.07 -9.80
CA GLY A 96 -1.36 3.03 -11.18
C GLY A 96 -1.15 1.68 -11.86
N ILE A 97 -0.41 0.76 -11.23
CA ILE A 97 -0.24 -0.60 -11.74
C ILE A 97 -1.51 -1.41 -11.45
N SER A 98 -2.05 -2.04 -12.49
CA SER A 98 -3.21 -2.91 -12.41
C SER A 98 -2.83 -4.37 -12.15
N GLU A 99 -3.82 -5.20 -11.79
CA GLU A 99 -3.64 -6.66 -11.73
C GLU A 99 -3.26 -7.23 -13.11
N GLU A 100 -3.89 -6.76 -14.19
CA GLU A 100 -3.56 -7.15 -15.56
C GLU A 100 -2.10 -6.85 -15.94
N ASP A 101 -1.56 -5.72 -15.47
CA ASP A 101 -0.16 -5.36 -15.69
C ASP A 101 0.80 -6.35 -15.03
N MET A 102 0.48 -6.77 -13.81
CA MET A 102 1.24 -7.76 -13.05
C MET A 102 1.14 -9.15 -13.66
N GLU A 103 -0.05 -9.58 -14.06
CA GLU A 103 -0.26 -10.84 -14.74
C GLU A 103 0.50 -10.90 -16.07
N ARG A 104 0.43 -9.84 -16.87
CA ARG A 104 1.16 -9.73 -18.13
C ARG A 104 2.67 -9.86 -17.93
N LEU A 105 3.25 -9.22 -16.92
CA LEU A 105 4.66 -9.38 -16.62
C LEU A 105 4.96 -10.83 -16.23
N CYS A 106 4.16 -11.41 -15.34
CA CYS A 106 4.39 -12.76 -14.83
C CYS A 106 4.35 -13.81 -15.95
N GLU A 107 3.28 -13.77 -16.75
CA GLU A 107 3.09 -14.66 -17.89
C GLU A 107 4.12 -14.41 -18.98
N GLY A 108 4.43 -13.14 -19.26
CA GLY A 108 5.42 -12.75 -20.27
C GLY A 108 6.79 -13.35 -20.00
N LEU A 109 7.28 -13.24 -18.76
CA LEU A 109 8.58 -13.80 -18.37
C LEU A 109 8.60 -15.33 -18.36
N LEU A 110 7.56 -15.97 -17.83
CA LEU A 110 7.47 -17.42 -17.82
C LEU A 110 7.34 -18.01 -19.23
N ASN A 111 6.53 -17.39 -20.09
CA ASN A 111 6.37 -17.83 -21.47
C ASN A 111 7.67 -17.63 -22.26
N TYR A 112 8.39 -16.53 -22.05
CA TYR A 112 9.70 -16.32 -22.67
C TYR A 112 10.71 -17.39 -22.25
N ALA A 113 10.82 -17.68 -20.95
CA ALA A 113 11.71 -18.74 -20.45
C ALA A 113 11.34 -20.12 -21.01
N ARG A 114 10.05 -20.47 -21.04
CA ARG A 114 9.56 -21.77 -21.56
C ARG A 114 9.78 -21.94 -23.05
N THR A 115 9.47 -20.91 -23.84
CA THR A 115 9.56 -20.98 -25.32
C THR A 115 11.00 -20.99 -25.80
N THR A 116 11.89 -20.27 -25.12
CA THR A 116 13.32 -20.27 -25.44
C THR A 116 14.00 -21.56 -24.97
N GLY A 117 13.58 -22.11 -23.82
CA GLY A 117 14.00 -23.41 -23.32
C GLY A 117 15.52 -23.52 -23.17
N ARG A 118 16.13 -24.51 -23.81
CA ARG A 118 17.58 -24.75 -23.74
C ARG A 118 18.44 -23.66 -24.39
N ASN A 119 17.84 -22.80 -25.22
CA ASN A 119 18.54 -21.69 -25.86
C ASN A 119 18.49 -20.40 -25.02
N LEU A 120 17.94 -20.45 -23.81
CA LEU A 120 17.83 -19.29 -22.94
C LEU A 120 19.23 -18.81 -22.55
N THR A 121 19.51 -17.55 -22.82
CA THR A 121 20.78 -16.90 -22.46
C THR A 121 20.56 -15.90 -21.33
N TYR A 122 21.63 -15.59 -20.59
CA TYR A 122 21.64 -14.52 -19.59
C TYR A 122 21.16 -13.20 -20.21
N ASP A 123 21.79 -12.76 -21.30
CA ASP A 123 21.48 -11.48 -21.93
C ASP A 123 20.04 -11.40 -22.44
N GLY A 124 19.53 -12.46 -23.05
CA GLY A 124 18.17 -12.48 -23.58
C GLY A 124 17.11 -12.43 -22.47
N PHE A 125 17.31 -13.18 -21.39
CA PHE A 125 16.40 -13.12 -20.25
C PHE A 125 16.50 -11.78 -19.51
N ARG A 126 17.72 -11.25 -19.33
CA ARG A 126 17.95 -9.93 -18.74
C ARG A 126 17.26 -8.83 -19.53
N GLU A 127 17.46 -8.77 -20.84
CA GLU A 127 16.84 -7.76 -21.71
C GLU A 127 15.31 -7.82 -21.58
N ARG A 128 14.74 -9.03 -21.59
CA ARG A 128 13.29 -9.20 -21.44
C ARG A 128 12.79 -8.76 -20.06
N LEU A 129 13.49 -9.13 -18.99
CA LEU A 129 13.13 -8.72 -17.62
C LEU A 129 13.16 -7.20 -17.47
N MET A 130 14.22 -6.54 -17.93
CA MET A 130 14.34 -5.09 -17.84
C MET A 130 13.28 -4.38 -18.67
N ALA A 131 12.97 -4.88 -19.87
CA ALA A 131 11.91 -4.31 -20.70
C ALA A 131 10.52 -4.39 -20.04
N GLU A 132 10.20 -5.48 -19.33
CA GLU A 132 8.91 -5.59 -18.61
C GLU A 132 8.87 -4.68 -17.36
N LEU A 133 10.00 -4.52 -16.66
CA LEU A 133 10.11 -3.58 -15.53
C LEU A 133 9.99 -2.13 -15.99
N ASP A 134 10.63 -1.77 -17.11
CA ASP A 134 10.54 -0.44 -17.71
C ASP A 134 9.09 -0.14 -18.11
N ARG A 135 8.41 -1.09 -18.77
CA ARG A 135 6.99 -0.97 -19.10
C ARG A 135 6.13 -0.73 -17.86
N LEU A 136 6.34 -1.49 -16.78
CA LEU A 136 5.60 -1.29 -15.53
C LEU A 136 5.84 0.12 -14.96
N SER A 137 7.10 0.56 -14.94
CA SER A 137 7.49 1.89 -14.46
C SER A 137 6.87 3.03 -15.29
N GLU A 138 6.68 2.82 -16.59
CA GLU A 138 5.98 3.75 -17.48
C GLU A 138 4.46 3.82 -17.18
N SER A 139 3.85 2.68 -16.84
CA SER A 139 2.42 2.60 -16.46
C SER A 139 2.12 3.19 -15.08
N MET A 140 3.14 3.40 -14.24
CA MET A 140 2.93 3.98 -12.92
C MET A 140 2.45 5.43 -12.99
N ILE A 141 1.70 5.84 -11.96
CA ILE A 141 1.41 7.24 -11.67
C ILE A 141 2.70 8.06 -11.74
N GLN A 142 2.66 9.14 -12.53
CA GLN A 142 3.81 9.99 -12.83
C GLN A 142 3.82 11.26 -11.99
N SER A 143 2.67 11.65 -11.43
CA SER A 143 2.52 12.92 -10.70
C SER A 143 1.45 12.87 -9.60
N GLU A 144 1.51 13.85 -8.69
CA GLU A 144 0.48 14.05 -7.67
C GLU A 144 -0.90 14.36 -8.28
N GLU A 145 -0.94 15.13 -9.37
CA GLU A 145 -2.19 15.47 -10.06
C GLU A 145 -2.87 14.21 -10.61
N GLU A 146 -2.08 13.30 -11.18
CA GLU A 146 -2.59 12.04 -11.71
C GLU A 146 -3.16 11.14 -10.61
N LEU A 147 -2.46 11.03 -9.46
CA LEU A 147 -2.95 10.27 -8.32
C LEU A 147 -4.24 10.87 -7.74
N LEU A 148 -4.27 12.21 -7.56
CA LEU A 148 -5.46 12.92 -7.10
C LEU A 148 -6.65 12.69 -8.04
N LYS A 149 -6.41 12.79 -9.35
CA LYS A 149 -7.44 12.56 -10.36
C LYS A 149 -7.98 11.13 -10.30
N SER A 150 -7.10 10.14 -10.14
CA SER A 150 -7.50 8.73 -9.96
C SER A 150 -8.40 8.56 -8.72
N MET A 151 -7.97 9.09 -7.56
CA MET A 151 -8.76 9.02 -6.32
C MET A 151 -10.13 9.70 -6.45
N VAL A 152 -10.20 10.87 -7.08
CA VAL A 152 -11.45 11.61 -7.32
C VAL A 152 -12.37 10.84 -8.27
N GLN A 153 -11.82 10.25 -9.34
CA GLN A 153 -12.59 9.44 -10.28
C GLN A 153 -13.17 8.19 -9.61
N SER A 154 -12.37 7.45 -8.83
CA SER A 154 -12.83 6.30 -8.04
C SER A 154 -13.94 6.69 -7.07
N LYS A 155 -13.80 7.83 -6.38
CA LYS A 155 -14.86 8.35 -5.51
C LYS A 155 -16.13 8.69 -6.31
N ALA A 156 -16.01 9.38 -7.43
CA ALA A 156 -17.17 9.73 -8.27
C ALA A 156 -17.89 8.48 -8.81
N GLU A 157 -17.15 7.43 -9.17
CA GLU A 157 -17.73 6.17 -9.61
C GLU A 157 -18.46 5.43 -8.48
N LEU A 158 -17.87 5.38 -7.27
CA LEU A 158 -18.56 4.87 -6.08
C LEU A 158 -19.89 5.58 -5.87
N MET A 159 -19.89 6.91 -5.95
CA MET A 159 -21.10 7.73 -5.76
C MET A 159 -22.18 7.41 -6.79
N ARG A 160 -21.80 7.25 -8.07
CA ARG A 160 -22.73 6.82 -9.14
C ARG A 160 -23.30 5.43 -8.87
N ARG A 161 -22.47 4.46 -8.46
CA ARG A 161 -22.92 3.08 -8.14
C ARG A 161 -23.92 3.05 -6.99
N MET A 162 -23.81 3.99 -6.04
CA MET A 162 -24.72 4.07 -4.90
C MET A 162 -26.13 4.58 -5.24
N ASN A 163 -26.38 5.11 -6.45
CA ASN A 163 -27.72 5.49 -6.95
C ASN A 163 -28.59 6.29 -5.94
N LYS A 164 -27.97 7.12 -5.10
CA LYS A 164 -28.66 8.09 -4.24
C LYS A 164 -28.77 9.37 -5.04
N ASN A 165 -29.95 10.01 -5.05
CA ASN A 165 -30.12 11.34 -5.62
C ASN A 165 -28.98 12.24 -5.10
N GLU A 166 -28.34 13.05 -5.95
CA GLU A 166 -27.24 13.94 -5.49
C GLU A 166 -27.68 14.84 -4.31
N GLU A 167 -28.98 15.11 -4.19
CA GLU A 167 -29.63 15.83 -3.09
C GLU A 167 -29.80 15.03 -1.78
N GLU A 168 -29.64 13.70 -1.80
CA GLU A 168 -29.73 12.80 -0.64
C GLU A 168 -28.37 12.37 -0.10
N LEU A 169 -27.27 12.79 -0.72
CA LEU A 169 -25.93 12.56 -0.20
C LEU A 169 -25.76 13.38 1.08
N PRO A 170 -25.57 12.73 2.25
CA PRO A 170 -25.33 13.48 3.49
C PRO A 170 -24.15 14.45 3.30
N GLU A 171 -24.21 15.67 3.87
CA GLU A 171 -23.18 16.71 3.75
C GLU A 171 -21.74 16.20 3.97
N ARG A 172 -21.56 15.12 4.76
CA ARG A 172 -20.28 14.44 4.98
C ARG A 172 -19.59 13.96 3.69
N PHE A 173 -20.33 13.61 2.63
CA PHE A 173 -19.76 13.17 1.35
C PHE A 173 -19.14 14.31 0.53
N GLN A 174 -19.51 15.56 0.83
CA GLN A 174 -18.99 16.77 0.17
C GLN A 174 -17.66 17.27 0.78
N ARG A 175 -17.15 16.65 1.84
CA ARG A 175 -15.85 17.03 2.40
C ARG A 175 -14.74 16.74 1.38
N GLU A 176 -14.05 17.80 0.96
CA GLU A 176 -12.86 17.71 0.08
C GLU A 176 -11.67 17.07 0.80
N LYS A 177 -11.63 17.11 2.14
CA LYS A 177 -10.52 16.61 2.96
C LYS A 177 -11.01 15.75 4.12
N VAL A 178 -10.15 14.83 4.55
CA VAL A 178 -10.36 13.96 5.71
C VAL A 178 -9.51 14.46 6.86
N ASP A 179 -9.98 14.33 8.10
CA ASP A 179 -9.25 14.86 9.24
C ASP A 179 -7.90 14.18 9.43
N VAL A 180 -7.92 12.85 9.48
CA VAL A 180 -6.72 12.02 9.62
C VAL A 180 -6.64 11.05 8.46
N LEU A 181 -5.45 10.94 7.87
CA LEU A 181 -5.12 9.83 6.95
C LEU A 181 -4.13 8.89 7.62
N VAL A 182 -4.32 7.59 7.41
CA VAL A 182 -3.46 6.54 7.95
C VAL A 182 -2.99 5.66 6.81
N CYS A 183 -1.68 5.48 6.72
CA CYS A 183 -1.02 4.65 5.71
C CYS A 183 0.02 3.77 6.45
N SER A 184 -0.40 2.57 6.85
CA SER A 184 0.37 1.66 7.71
C SER A 184 0.62 0.35 6.97
N GLY A 185 1.88 -0.05 6.79
CA GLY A 185 2.27 -1.29 6.11
C GLY A 185 2.08 -1.28 4.59
N VAL A 186 1.76 -0.13 3.99
CA VAL A 186 1.51 -0.02 2.54
C VAL A 186 2.82 0.04 1.75
N HIS A 187 3.77 0.85 2.20
CA HIS A 187 4.99 1.12 1.44
C HIS A 187 5.88 -0.13 1.30
N SER A 188 5.93 -0.98 2.32
CA SER A 188 6.62 -2.29 2.25
C SER A 188 5.97 -3.24 1.24
N GLN A 189 4.70 -3.04 0.88
CA GLN A 189 3.95 -3.93 0.01
C GLN A 189 3.94 -3.52 -1.46
N LEU A 190 4.17 -2.24 -1.80
CA LEU A 190 3.99 -1.66 -3.15
C LEU A 190 4.50 -2.55 -4.29
N PHE A 191 5.72 -3.10 -4.17
CA PHE A 191 6.33 -3.99 -5.18
C PHE A 191 6.85 -5.30 -4.57
N SER A 192 6.32 -5.70 -3.42
CA SER A 192 6.75 -6.90 -2.70
C SER A 192 6.44 -8.18 -3.50
N MET A 193 5.23 -8.28 -4.07
CA MET A 193 4.83 -9.41 -4.92
C MET A 193 5.68 -9.48 -6.20
N LEU A 194 5.96 -8.34 -6.82
CA LEU A 194 6.84 -8.24 -8.00
C LEU A 194 8.24 -8.76 -7.68
N SER A 195 8.83 -8.28 -6.59
CA SER A 195 10.16 -8.68 -6.12
C SER A 195 10.20 -10.18 -5.81
N PHE A 196 9.18 -10.70 -5.12
CA PHE A 196 9.06 -12.12 -4.81
C PHE A 196 8.97 -12.98 -6.07
N PHE A 197 8.16 -12.57 -7.05
CA PHE A 197 8.00 -13.28 -8.31
C PHE A 197 9.31 -13.33 -9.08
N ILE A 198 9.97 -12.18 -9.29
CA ILE A 198 11.23 -12.10 -10.05
C ILE A 198 12.29 -12.98 -9.40
N ARG A 199 12.47 -12.87 -8.07
CA ARG A 199 13.40 -13.72 -7.34
C ARG A 199 13.09 -15.21 -7.53
N SER A 200 11.81 -15.59 -7.49
CA SER A 200 11.38 -16.98 -7.67
C SER A 200 11.70 -17.50 -9.08
N VAL A 201 11.48 -16.68 -10.12
CA VAL A 201 11.81 -17.04 -11.50
C VAL A 201 13.32 -17.14 -11.69
N ILE A 202 14.09 -16.15 -11.24
CA ILE A 202 15.55 -16.13 -11.32
C ILE A 202 16.13 -17.35 -10.60
N SER A 203 15.66 -17.65 -9.38
CA SER A 203 16.09 -18.83 -8.62
C SER A 203 15.80 -20.15 -9.37
N SER A 204 14.66 -20.23 -10.07
CA SER A 204 14.30 -21.41 -10.86
C SER A 204 15.14 -21.56 -12.13
N LEU A 205 15.78 -20.48 -12.59
CA LEU A 205 16.62 -20.44 -13.78
C LEU A 205 18.12 -20.48 -13.44
N ALA A 206 18.50 -20.57 -12.15
CA ALA A 206 19.90 -20.47 -11.72
C ALA A 206 20.82 -21.56 -12.30
N ASP A 207 20.27 -22.73 -12.64
CA ASP A 207 21.03 -23.82 -13.30
C ASP A 207 21.25 -23.58 -14.80
N ILE A 208 20.49 -22.66 -15.40
CA ILE A 208 20.50 -22.37 -16.85
C ILE A 208 21.22 -21.04 -17.11
N ILE A 209 20.96 -20.04 -16.28
CA ILE A 209 21.47 -18.69 -16.42
C ILE A 209 22.62 -18.50 -15.43
N PRO A 210 23.87 -18.35 -15.90
CA PRO A 210 24.99 -18.02 -15.02
C PRO A 210 24.76 -16.65 -14.36
N ASP A 211 25.25 -16.46 -13.14
CA ASP A 211 25.19 -15.19 -12.42
C ASP A 211 23.76 -14.64 -12.17
N ALA A 212 22.82 -15.54 -11.87
CA ALA A 212 21.45 -15.22 -11.47
C ALA A 212 21.36 -14.14 -10.37
N LYS A 213 22.37 -14.09 -9.47
CA LYS A 213 22.44 -13.09 -8.39
C LYS A 213 22.58 -11.66 -8.93
N SER A 214 23.46 -11.42 -9.90
CA SER A 214 23.63 -10.10 -10.51
C SER A 214 22.34 -9.58 -11.15
N LEU A 215 21.58 -10.49 -11.77
CA LEU A 215 20.28 -10.16 -12.34
C LEU A 215 19.23 -9.80 -11.28
N GLU A 216 19.21 -10.51 -10.16
CA GLU A 216 18.34 -10.18 -9.02
C GLU A 216 18.68 -8.79 -8.45
N GLU A 217 19.97 -8.49 -8.29
CA GLU A 217 20.43 -7.17 -7.83
C GLU A 217 20.03 -6.05 -8.81
N GLU A 218 20.09 -6.31 -10.12
CA GLU A 218 19.66 -5.34 -11.13
C GLU A 218 18.16 -5.08 -11.11
N ALA A 219 17.36 -6.14 -11.05
CA ALA A 219 15.91 -6.00 -10.89
C ALA A 219 15.55 -5.28 -9.59
N GLY A 220 16.26 -5.58 -8.50
CA GLY A 220 16.13 -4.90 -7.22
C GLY A 220 16.40 -3.39 -7.33
N ARG A 221 17.46 -2.98 -8.04
CA ARG A 221 17.73 -1.55 -8.32
C ARG A 221 16.59 -0.88 -9.09
N ARG A 222 16.01 -1.56 -10.08
CA ARG A 222 14.89 -1.01 -10.86
C ARG A 222 13.64 -0.81 -9.99
N ILE A 223 13.33 -1.77 -9.13
CA ILE A 223 12.21 -1.67 -8.18
C ILE A 223 12.48 -0.57 -7.14
N HIS A 224 13.72 -0.44 -6.70
CA HIS A 224 14.14 0.65 -5.81
C HIS A 224 13.90 2.03 -6.44
N ASP A 225 14.25 2.20 -7.71
CA ASP A 225 13.98 3.43 -8.47
C ASP A 225 12.48 3.70 -8.63
N MET A 226 11.68 2.67 -8.88
CA MET A 226 10.21 2.78 -8.92
C MET A 226 9.66 3.29 -7.59
N ASN A 227 10.12 2.75 -6.46
CA ASN A 227 9.76 3.22 -5.12
C ASN A 227 10.18 4.68 -4.90
N ASN A 228 11.42 5.04 -5.22
CA ASN A 228 11.94 6.41 -5.08
C ASN A 228 11.09 7.43 -5.84
N ARG A 229 10.47 7.02 -6.95
CA ARG A 229 9.59 7.88 -7.73
C ARG A 229 8.18 7.99 -7.16
N ILE A 230 7.55 6.87 -6.78
CA ILE A 230 6.14 6.87 -6.39
C ILE A 230 5.89 7.26 -4.93
N ILE A 231 6.79 6.90 -4.01
CA ILE A 231 6.60 7.14 -2.57
C ILE A 231 6.45 8.63 -2.25
N PRO A 232 7.28 9.55 -2.77
CA PRO A 232 7.10 10.98 -2.54
C PRO A 232 5.74 11.50 -3.05
N ILE A 233 5.27 10.97 -4.19
CA ILE A 233 3.97 11.34 -4.77
C ILE A 233 2.85 10.93 -3.83
N ILE A 234 2.83 9.65 -3.40
CA ILE A 234 1.84 9.13 -2.44
C ILE A 234 1.86 9.96 -1.17
N ASN A 235 3.03 10.11 -0.54
CA ASN A 235 3.16 10.79 0.74
C ASN A 235 2.72 12.25 0.67
N SER A 236 3.07 12.97 -0.40
CA SER A 236 2.66 14.35 -0.62
C SER A 236 1.16 14.48 -0.82
N VAL A 237 0.55 13.61 -1.63
CA VAL A 237 -0.90 13.59 -1.83
C VAL A 237 -1.64 13.29 -0.53
N LEU A 238 -1.23 12.27 0.21
CA LEU A 238 -1.83 11.95 1.51
C LEU A 238 -1.70 13.11 2.48
N TYR A 239 -0.51 13.71 2.57
CA TYR A 239 -0.27 14.88 3.39
C TYR A 239 -1.22 16.01 3.00
N ARG A 240 -1.27 16.45 1.74
CA ARG A 240 -2.09 17.58 1.29
C ARG A 240 -3.60 17.42 1.53
N ASN A 241 -4.09 16.18 1.53
CA ASN A 241 -5.50 15.86 1.73
C ASN A 241 -5.92 15.64 3.19
N ALA A 242 -4.97 15.59 4.13
CA ALA A 242 -5.29 15.65 5.55
C ALA A 242 -5.62 17.07 6.00
N SER A 243 -6.65 17.23 6.83
CA SER A 243 -6.94 18.51 7.49
C SER A 243 -6.17 18.65 8.82
N LYS A 244 -5.99 17.56 9.57
CA LYS A 244 -5.31 17.54 10.88
C LYS A 244 -3.95 16.85 10.83
N ALA A 245 -3.88 15.61 10.35
CA ALA A 245 -2.62 14.86 10.34
C ALA A 245 -2.59 13.68 9.34
N VAL A 246 -1.39 13.23 9.02
CA VAL A 246 -1.16 11.91 8.41
C VAL A 246 -0.34 11.05 9.33
N ILE A 247 -0.70 9.78 9.46
CA ILE A 247 0.08 8.75 10.14
C ILE A 247 0.66 7.80 9.10
N PHE A 248 1.99 7.67 9.10
CA PHE A 248 2.69 6.62 8.37
C PHE A 248 3.18 5.55 9.34
N GLY A 249 2.91 4.28 9.08
CA GLY A 249 3.39 3.14 9.87
C GLY A 249 4.25 2.23 9.01
N ASN A 250 5.53 2.07 9.34
CA ASN A 250 6.47 1.29 8.53
C ASN A 250 7.36 0.41 9.40
N GLU A 251 7.73 -0.76 8.90
CA GLU A 251 8.68 -1.67 9.53
C GLU A 251 10.04 -0.97 9.69
N TYR A 252 10.52 -0.86 10.93
CA TYR A 252 11.77 -0.19 11.26
C TYR A 252 12.88 -1.19 11.54
N MET A 253 13.66 -1.46 10.51
CA MET A 253 14.78 -2.39 10.55
C MET A 253 16.06 -1.70 10.06
N PRO A 254 16.73 -0.86 10.86
CA PRO A 254 17.86 -0.04 10.39
C PRO A 254 19.03 -0.89 9.84
N GLU A 255 19.25 -2.08 10.40
CA GLU A 255 20.35 -2.98 9.99
C GLU A 255 20.01 -3.84 8.76
N SER A 256 18.72 -4.01 8.45
CA SER A 256 18.25 -4.80 7.31
C SER A 256 16.92 -4.23 6.83
N PRO A 257 16.95 -3.07 6.14
CA PRO A 257 15.73 -2.32 5.87
C PRO A 257 14.78 -3.07 4.96
N VAL A 258 13.49 -2.96 5.25
CA VAL A 258 12.44 -3.39 4.34
C VAL A 258 12.33 -2.34 3.24
N GLU A 259 12.54 -2.77 2.00
CA GLU A 259 12.41 -1.95 0.80
C GLU A 259 11.02 -1.27 0.75
N GLY A 260 10.93 -0.04 0.28
CA GLY A 260 9.71 0.76 0.33
C GLY A 260 9.41 1.37 1.71
N ALA A 261 9.35 0.56 2.77
CA ALA A 261 9.17 1.06 4.15
C ALA A 261 10.30 2.01 4.56
N HIS A 262 11.56 1.63 4.31
CA HIS A 262 12.71 2.47 4.60
C HIS A 262 12.70 3.79 3.82
N GLN A 263 12.37 3.72 2.53
CA GLN A 263 12.28 4.91 1.67
C GLN A 263 11.17 5.85 2.13
N CYS A 264 10.02 5.30 2.57
CA CYS A 264 8.96 6.08 3.18
C CYS A 264 9.44 6.78 4.46
N ILE A 265 10.12 6.05 5.35
CA ILE A 265 10.64 6.61 6.61
C ILE A 265 11.57 7.80 6.36
N LEU A 266 12.51 7.65 5.42
CA LEU A 266 13.44 8.73 5.06
C LEU A 266 12.70 9.91 4.43
N ASN A 267 11.86 9.64 3.41
CA ASN A 267 11.07 10.68 2.77
C ASN A 267 10.21 11.46 3.77
N VAL A 268 9.59 10.79 4.74
CA VAL A 268 8.75 11.42 5.74
C VAL A 268 9.56 12.29 6.70
N ARG A 269 10.73 11.81 7.16
CA ARG A 269 11.66 12.58 8.00
C ARG A 269 12.12 13.85 7.31
N ASP A 270 12.49 13.75 6.04
CA ASP A 270 13.05 14.85 5.27
C ASP A 270 12.02 15.94 4.97
N ASN A 271 10.74 15.58 4.82
CA ASN A 271 9.72 16.49 4.28
C ASN A 271 8.67 16.96 5.29
N TYR A 272 8.42 16.23 6.38
CA TYR A 272 7.23 16.47 7.23
C TYR A 272 7.50 16.60 8.73
N SER A 273 8.76 16.56 9.18
CA SER A 273 9.13 16.72 10.60
C SER A 273 8.25 15.89 11.56
N PRO A 274 8.15 14.56 11.36
CA PRO A 274 7.18 13.73 12.03
C PRO A 274 7.44 13.65 13.54
N ILE A 275 6.37 13.43 14.30
CA ILE A 275 6.49 12.90 15.65
C ILE A 275 6.59 11.38 15.55
N GLU A 276 7.70 10.81 16.02
CA GLU A 276 7.94 9.37 15.91
C GLU A 276 7.57 8.61 17.18
N ARG A 277 6.96 7.43 17.00
CA ARG A 277 6.63 6.45 18.04
C ARG A 277 6.93 5.06 17.51
N THR A 278 7.08 4.08 18.39
CA THR A 278 7.26 2.69 18.01
C THR A 278 6.15 1.84 18.58
N LEU A 279 5.61 0.95 17.76
CA LEU A 279 4.66 -0.09 18.15
C LEU A 279 5.23 -1.46 17.78
N GLU A 280 5.00 -2.46 18.62
CA GLU A 280 5.35 -3.84 18.29
C GLU A 280 4.20 -4.46 17.49
N TRP A 281 4.52 -5.06 16.34
CA TRP A 281 3.57 -5.77 15.49
C TRP A 281 3.91 -7.26 15.45
N GLU A 282 3.05 -8.08 16.06
CA GLU A 282 3.14 -9.54 16.03
C GLU A 282 2.69 -10.08 14.66
N PHE A 283 3.49 -9.80 13.62
CA PHE A 283 3.13 -10.03 12.22
C PHE A 283 2.68 -11.47 11.92
N ASN A 284 3.43 -12.46 12.39
CA ASN A 284 3.07 -13.87 12.26
C ASN A 284 3.51 -14.61 13.52
N ARG A 285 2.56 -14.81 14.43
CA ARG A 285 2.81 -15.41 15.74
C ARG A 285 3.24 -16.87 15.64
N GLU A 286 2.67 -17.64 14.72
CA GLU A 286 3.03 -19.05 14.49
C GLU A 286 4.49 -19.21 14.06
N ALA A 287 4.97 -18.30 13.22
CA ALA A 287 6.37 -18.28 12.76
C ALA A 287 7.32 -17.54 13.72
N GLY A 288 6.81 -16.95 14.82
CA GLY A 288 7.59 -16.14 15.74
C GLY A 288 8.12 -14.84 15.12
N VAL A 289 7.49 -14.34 14.05
CA VAL A 289 7.90 -13.13 13.33
C VAL A 289 7.18 -11.92 13.93
N LYS A 290 7.97 -10.92 14.33
CA LYS A 290 7.49 -9.64 14.82
C LYS A 290 8.31 -8.49 14.24
N TYR A 291 7.70 -7.32 14.14
CA TYR A 291 8.36 -6.10 13.67
C TYR A 291 8.20 -4.98 14.69
N ASP A 292 9.23 -4.16 14.80
CA ASP A 292 9.11 -2.83 15.39
C ASP A 292 8.61 -1.88 14.30
N MET A 293 7.37 -1.42 14.44
CA MET A 293 6.75 -0.47 13.53
C MET A 293 7.06 0.95 13.98
N LEU A 294 7.74 1.73 13.15
CA LEU A 294 7.90 3.16 13.35
C LEU A 294 6.65 3.88 12.84
N ILE A 295 5.93 4.51 13.77
CA ILE A 295 4.76 5.34 13.53
C ILE A 295 5.21 6.80 13.47
N GLN A 296 5.07 7.42 12.30
CA GLN A 296 5.44 8.80 12.02
C GLN A 296 4.18 9.65 11.84
N ILE A 297 3.93 10.56 12.79
CA ILE A 297 2.73 11.40 12.82
C ILE A 297 3.08 12.81 12.30
N CYS A 298 2.57 13.14 11.13
CA CYS A 298 2.79 14.40 10.41
C CYS A 298 1.59 15.34 10.63
N LYS A 299 1.66 16.22 11.62
CA LYS A 299 0.58 17.18 11.93
C LYS A 299 0.59 18.37 10.97
N LYS A 300 -0.60 18.80 10.52
CA LYS A 300 -0.78 20.02 9.74
C LYS A 300 -0.42 21.27 10.54
N GLY A 301 0.16 22.26 9.85
CA GLY A 301 0.57 23.54 10.45
C GLY A 301 1.96 23.56 11.09
N LYS A 302 2.68 22.42 11.11
CA LYS A 302 4.12 22.36 11.42
C LYS A 302 4.92 22.14 10.12
N LEU A 303 4.95 23.14 9.23
CA LEU A 303 5.98 23.15 8.19
C LEU A 303 7.27 23.70 8.81
N MET A 304 8.42 23.16 8.39
CA MET A 304 9.72 23.75 8.67
C MET A 304 9.68 25.23 8.26
N PRO A 305 10.28 26.16 9.02
CA PRO A 305 10.54 27.49 8.50
C PRO A 305 11.36 27.35 7.22
N ASP A 306 10.95 28.04 6.15
CA ASP A 306 11.67 28.08 4.89
C ASP A 306 13.17 28.31 5.19
N SER A 307 14.00 27.34 4.81
CA SER A 307 15.44 27.53 4.78
C SER A 307 15.72 28.52 3.65
N GLY A 308 15.77 29.80 4.03
CA GLY A 308 16.27 30.89 3.19
C GLY A 308 17.76 30.80 2.92
#